data_AF-A0A7X8Z8U8-F1
#
_entry.id   AF-A0A7X8Z8U8-F1
#
_cell.length_a   1.000
_cell.length_b   1.000
_cell.length_c   1.000
_cell.angle_alpha   90.00
_cell.angle_beta   90.00
_cell.angle_gamma   90.00
#
_symmetry.space_group_name_H-M   'P 1'
#
loop_
_entity.id
_entity.type
_entity.pdbx_description
1 polymer ?
#
loop_
_entity_poly.entity_id
_entity_poly.type
_entity_poly.pdbx_seq_one_letter_code
_entity_poly.pdbx_strand_id
1 'polypeptide(L)'
;MSITLLQKQHAQINEIIHELISIPKEKLEERAFEISRKIGQLAGVLTFHLQSEDKFLYPNLRRHKSCHIRDTAVTFARKMGDLGKNFCNF
;
A
#
# COMPACT_ATOMS: atom_id res chain seq x y z
N MET A 1 -13.16 -4.81 -6.27
CA MET A 1 -11.77 -5.06 -5.82
C MET A 1 -11.68 -6.52 -5.37
N SER A 2 -10.73 -7.31 -5.88
CA SER A 2 -10.54 -8.70 -5.43
C SER A 2 -9.41 -8.79 -4.39
N ILE A 3 -9.49 -9.76 -3.49
CA ILE A 3 -8.43 -10.00 -2.48
C ILE A 3 -7.09 -10.32 -3.14
N THR A 4 -7.10 -11.04 -4.27
CA THR A 4 -5.91 -11.38 -5.05
C THR A 4 -5.19 -10.14 -5.56
N LEU A 5 -5.93 -9.08 -5.93
CA LEU A 5 -5.31 -7.83 -6.40
C LEU A 5 -4.60 -7.10 -5.25
N LEU A 6 -5.19 -7.06 -4.06
CA LEU A 6 -4.55 -6.48 -2.87
C LEU A 6 -3.27 -7.25 -2.49
N GLN A 7 -3.29 -8.58 -2.55
CA GLN A 7 -2.11 -9.41 -2.31
C GLN A 7 -1.00 -9.17 -3.36
N LYS A 8 -1.36 -9.00 -4.64
CA LYS A 8 -0.39 -8.63 -5.68
C LYS A 8 0.23 -7.26 -5.41
N GLN A 9 -0.55 -6.29 -4.93
CA GLN A 9 -0.03 -4.98 -4.57
C GLN A 9 0.96 -5.06 -3.40
N HIS A 10 0.71 -5.91 -2.39
CA HIS A 10 1.70 -6.15 -1.31
C HIS A 10 3.02 -6.68 -1.87
N ALA A 11 2.96 -7.67 -2.76
CA ALA A 11 4.17 -8.21 -3.39
C ALA A 11 4.92 -7.12 -4.18
N GLN A 12 4.19 -6.32 -4.95
CA GLN A 12 4.76 -5.22 -5.74
C GLN A 12 5.39 -4.12 -4.87
N ILE A 13 4.74 -3.74 -3.76
CA ILE A 13 5.28 -2.77 -2.79
C ILE A 13 6.62 -3.29 -2.24
N ASN A 14 6.64 -4.55 -1.80
CA ASN A 14 7.86 -5.16 -1.26
C ASN A 14 8.98 -5.24 -2.31
N GLU A 15 8.65 -5.63 -3.54
CA GLU A 15 9.60 -5.68 -4.65
C GLU A 15 10.24 -4.32 -4.90
N ILE A 16 9.44 -3.26 -5.06
CA ILE A 16 9.96 -1.91 -5.32
C ILE A 16 10.81 -1.41 -4.14
N ILE A 17 10.41 -1.68 -2.90
CA ILE A 17 11.22 -1.34 -1.72
C ILE A 17 12.55 -2.09 -1.76
N HIS A 18 12.54 -3.40 -2.02
CA HIS A 18 13.75 -4.20 -2.11
C HIS A 18 14.70 -3.70 -3.21
N GLU A 19 14.16 -3.33 -4.37
CA GLU A 19 14.95 -2.73 -5.43
C GLU A 19 15.59 -1.41 -4.97
N LEU A 20 14.80 -0.51 -4.36
CA LEU A 20 15.29 0.79 -3.88
C LEU A 20 16.39 0.66 -2.82
N ILE A 21 16.23 -0.22 -1.83
CA ILE A 21 17.24 -0.41 -0.77
C ILE A 21 18.50 -1.13 -1.26
N SER A 22 18.41 -1.85 -2.39
CA SER A 22 19.54 -2.56 -2.99
C SER A 22 20.37 -1.66 -3.92
N ILE A 23 19.95 -0.42 -4.17
CA ILE A 23 20.72 0.51 -5.00
C ILE A 23 22.03 0.87 -4.27
N PRO A 24 23.20 0.66 -4.92
CA PRO A 24 24.49 1.05 -4.35
C PRO A 24 24.53 2.54 -4.03
N LYS A 25 25.22 2.91 -2.95
CA LYS A 25 25.29 4.32 -2.50
C LYS A 25 26.31 5.13 -3.29
N GLU A 26 27.16 4.46 -4.05
CA GLU A 26 28.14 5.08 -4.94
C GLU A 26 27.44 5.67 -6.16
N LYS A 27 27.81 6.90 -6.53
CA LYS A 27 27.33 7.59 -7.75
C LYS A 27 25.79 7.66 -7.84
N LEU A 28 25.12 7.91 -6.71
CA LEU A 28 23.65 8.02 -6.65
C LEU A 28 23.10 9.07 -7.61
N GLU A 29 23.85 10.14 -7.85
CA GLU A 29 23.53 11.19 -8.81
C GLU A 29 23.33 10.65 -10.23
N GLU A 30 24.13 9.66 -10.65
CA GLU A 30 23.99 9.02 -11.97
C GLU A 30 22.70 8.18 -12.05
N ARG A 31 22.13 7.81 -10.90
CA ARG A 31 20.91 6.99 -10.76
C ARG A 31 19.68 7.80 -10.31
N ALA A 32 19.81 9.11 -10.12
CA ALA A 32 18.77 9.95 -9.52
C ALA A 32 17.42 9.83 -10.26
N PHE A 33 17.45 9.74 -11.59
CA PHE A 33 16.24 9.55 -12.40
C PHE A 33 15.58 8.17 -12.19
N GLU A 34 16.38 7.11 -12.08
CA GLU A 34 15.85 5.77 -11.82
C GLU A 34 15.21 5.69 -10.42
N ILE A 35 15.90 6.26 -9.42
CA ILE A 35 15.43 6.34 -8.03
C ILE A 35 14.11 7.11 -7.96
N SER A 36 14.04 8.29 -8.57
CA SER A 36 12.82 9.11 -8.56
C SER A 36 11.65 8.40 -9.25
N ARG A 37 11.91 7.70 -10.37
CA ARG A 37 10.89 6.88 -11.05
C ARG A 37 10.37 5.76 -10.15
N LYS A 38 11.25 5.02 -9.48
CA LYS A 38 10.86 3.92 -8.57
C LYS A 38 10.09 4.44 -7.36
N ILE A 39 10.48 5.59 -6.79
CA ILE A 39 9.73 6.26 -5.71
C ILE A 39 8.33 6.64 -6.20
N GLY A 40 8.21 7.23 -7.39
CA GLY A 40 6.91 7.57 -7.98
C GLY A 40 6.02 6.34 -8.21
N GLN A 41 6.60 5.23 -8.67
CA GLN A 41 5.89 3.95 -8.80
C GLN A 41 5.41 3.43 -7.44
N LEU A 42 6.28 3.43 -6.42
CA LEU A 42 5.92 3.02 -5.07
C LEU A 42 4.76 3.86 -4.51
N ALA A 43 4.85 5.19 -4.66
CA ALA A 43 3.81 6.10 -4.19
C ALA A 43 2.46 5.84 -4.88
N GLY A 44 2.46 5.55 -6.18
CA GLY A 44 1.26 5.20 -6.93
C GLY A 44 0.61 3.90 -6.42
N VAL A 45 1.42 2.85 -6.22
CA VAL A 45 0.92 1.56 -5.73
C VAL A 45 0.38 1.70 -4.30
N LEU A 46 1.12 2.38 -3.41
CA LEU A 46 0.69 2.63 -2.02
C LEU A 46 -0.62 3.41 -1.98
N THR A 47 -0.73 4.49 -2.75
CA THR A 47 -1.95 5.31 -2.81
C THR A 47 -3.14 4.46 -3.21
N PHE A 48 -3.02 3.70 -4.30
CA PHE A 48 -4.10 2.86 -4.77
C PHE A 48 -4.45 1.73 -3.79
N HIS A 49 -3.45 1.11 -3.18
CA HIS A 49 -3.62 0.06 -2.19
C HIS A 49 -4.39 0.55 -0.96
N LEU A 50 -3.91 1.62 -0.32
CA LEU A 50 -4.52 2.18 0.90
C LEU A 50 -5.96 2.65 0.65
N GLN A 51 -6.19 3.36 -0.47
CA GLN A 51 -7.55 3.76 -0.85
C GLN A 51 -8.47 2.56 -1.13
N SER A 52 -7.92 1.46 -1.63
CA SER A 52 -8.68 0.25 -1.90
C SER A 52 -9.15 -0.44 -0.63
N GLU A 53 -8.31 -0.42 0.41
CA GLU A 53 -8.67 -0.95 1.72
C GLU A 53 -9.80 -0.14 2.36
N ASP A 54 -9.67 1.19 2.38
CA ASP A 54 -10.64 2.10 2.97
C ASP A 54 -11.99 2.09 2.25
N LYS A 55 -11.97 2.17 0.91
CA LYS A 55 -13.19 2.32 0.11
C LYS A 55 -13.89 0.99 -0.17
N PHE A 56 -13.17 -0.14 -0.13
CA PHE A 56 -13.72 -1.42 -0.55
C PHE A 56 -13.50 -2.56 0.44
N LEU A 57 -12.27 -2.83 0.89
CA LEU A 57 -11.98 -4.02 1.71
C LEU A 57 -12.69 -3.94 3.07
N TYR A 58 -12.40 -2.90 3.85
CA TYR A 58 -12.95 -2.77 5.21
C TYR A 58 -14.49 -2.68 5.19
N PRO A 59 -15.16 -1.89 4.32
CA PRO A 59 -16.62 -1.86 4.24
C PRO A 59 -17.25 -3.21 3.90
N ASN A 60 -16.60 -4.02 3.05
CA ASN A 60 -17.10 -5.35 2.69
C ASN A 60 -16.94 -6.34 3.85
N LEU A 61 -15.78 -6.37 4.51
CA LEU A 61 -15.53 -7.29 5.62
C LEU A 61 -16.36 -6.96 6.87
N ARG A 62 -16.70 -5.68 7.09
CA ARG A 62 -17.62 -5.27 8.17
C ARG A 62 -19.04 -5.83 8.04
N ARG A 63 -19.44 -6.28 6.84
CA ARG A 63 -20.75 -6.90 6.59
C ARG A 63 -20.68 -8.43 6.56
N HIS A 64 -19.52 -9.02 6.87
CA HIS A 64 -19.33 -10.46 6.84
C HIS A 64 -20.14 -11.18 7.93
N LYS A 65 -20.56 -12.43 7.69
CA LYS A 65 -21.39 -13.20 8.64
C LYS A 65 -20.66 -13.56 9.94
N SER A 66 -19.36 -13.85 9.84
CA SER A 66 -18.50 -14.13 11.01
C SER A 66 -18.20 -12.86 11.82
N CYS A 67 -18.47 -12.89 13.13
CA CYS A 67 -18.13 -11.82 14.07
C CYS A 67 -16.63 -11.54 14.08
N HIS A 68 -15.79 -12.59 14.16
CA HIS A 68 -14.35 -12.46 14.18
C HIS A 68 -13.80 -11.67 12.99
N ILE A 69 -14.32 -11.91 11.78
CA ILE A 69 -13.91 -11.18 10.57
C ILE A 69 -14.33 -9.71 10.64
N ARG A 70 -15.56 -9.43 11.10
CA ARG A 70 -16.03 -8.04 11.26
C ARG A 70 -15.17 -7.28 12.27
N ASP A 71 -14.91 -7.88 13.43
CA ASP A 71 -14.16 -7.25 14.53
C ASP A 71 -12.70 -6.99 14.12
N THR A 72 -12.12 -7.92 13.37
CA THR A 72 -10.80 -7.73 12.74
C THR A 72 -10.83 -6.55 11.77
N ALA A 73 -11.79 -6.50 10.86
CA ALA A 73 -11.91 -5.39 9.90
C ALA A 73 -12.10 -4.03 10.57
N VAL A 74 -12.92 -3.95 11.64
CA VAL A 74 -13.09 -2.72 12.43
C VAL A 74 -11.79 -2.31 13.11
N THR A 75 -11.07 -3.28 13.69
CA THR A 75 -9.79 -3.01 14.37
C THR A 75 -8.74 -2.46 13.41
N PHE A 76 -8.60 -3.07 12.23
CA PHE A 76 -7.69 -2.61 11.19
C PHE A 76 -8.10 -1.24 10.64
N ALA A 77 -9.37 -1.05 10.27
CA ALA A 77 -9.87 0.24 9.80
C ALA A 77 -9.66 1.38 10.82
N ARG A 78 -9.78 1.11 12.13
CA ARG A 78 -9.51 2.12 13.16
C ARG A 78 -8.03 2.50 13.25
N LYS A 79 -7.12 1.54 13.06
CA LYS A 79 -5.67 1.76 13.20
C LYS A 79 -5.04 2.31 11.92
N MET A 80 -5.52 1.85 10.78
CA MET A 80 -4.89 2.03 9.47
C MET A 80 -5.77 2.84 8.51
N GLY A 81 -7.04 3.05 8.84
CA GLY A 81 -7.94 3.86 8.02
C GLY A 81 -7.44 5.29 7.93
N ASP A 82 -7.75 5.93 6.81
CA ASP A 82 -7.29 7.28 6.46
C ASP A 82 -5.77 7.41 6.24
N LEU A 83 -4.97 6.35 6.39
CA LEU A 83 -3.56 6.38 6.01
C LEU A 83 -3.38 6.77 4.54
N GLY A 84 -4.25 6.29 3.65
CA GLY A 84 -4.21 6.68 2.25
C GLY A 84 -4.47 8.17 2.04
N LYS A 85 -5.40 8.75 2.82
CA LYS A 85 -5.68 10.19 2.80
C LYS A 85 -4.47 10.98 3.33
N ASN A 86 -3.89 10.54 4.45
CA ASN A 86 -2.73 11.20 5.05
C ASN A 86 -1.51 11.12 4.13
N PHE A 87 -1.28 9.97 3.49
CA PHE A 87 -0.19 9.77 2.54
C PHE A 87 -0.27 10.72 1.35
N CYS A 88 -1.46 10.98 0.81
CA CYS A 88 -1.66 11.92 -0.28
C CYS A 88 -1.51 13.40 0.09
N ASN A 89 -1.46 13.73 1.39
CA ASN A 89 -1.35 15.10 1.89
C ASN A 89 0.10 15.51 2.25
N PHE A 90 1.07 14.61 2.09
CA PHE A 90 2.51 14.90 2.19
C PHE A 90 3.07 15.32 0.83
#